data_AF-C7NZ05-F1
#
_entry.id   AF-C7NZ05-F1
#
_cell.length_a   1.000
_cell.length_b   1.000
_cell.length_c   1.000
_cell.angle_alpha   90.00
_cell.angle_beta   90.00
_cell.angle_gamma   90.00
#
_symmetry.space_group_name_H-M   'P 1'
#
loop_
_entity.id
_entity.type
_entity.pdbx_description
1 polymer ?
#
loop_
_entity_poly.entity_id
_entity_poly.type
_entity_poly.pdbx_seq_one_letter_code
_entity_poly.pdbx_strand_id
1 'polypeptide(L)'
;MALTVVDPGDRHRLETELGRFAPDVAERSDGTLVATFGSTAQFAVEPDGTVDAGMPLHEFAGPAERLAFDHEDGVIEVTFETGDDAAVYTFRRP
;
A
#
# COMPACT_ATOMS: atom_id res chain seq x y z
N MET A 1 13.55 13.10 -5.20
CA MET A 1 12.15 12.63 -5.16
C MET A 1 11.88 11.76 -6.37
N ALA A 2 12.27 10.48 -6.26
CA ALA A 2 11.93 9.46 -7.24
C ALA A 2 10.76 8.65 -6.68
N LEU A 3 9.55 8.93 -7.18
CA LEU A 3 8.38 8.10 -6.89
C LEU A 3 8.52 6.78 -7.65
N THR A 4 8.49 5.66 -6.93
CA THR A 4 8.43 4.34 -7.55
C THR A 4 6.98 3.96 -7.74
N VAL A 5 6.52 4.00 -8.99
CA VAL A 5 5.18 3.55 -9.36
C VAL A 5 5.16 2.03 -9.52
N VAL A 6 4.19 1.38 -8.88
CA VAL A 6 3.98 -0.06 -8.87
C VAL A 6 2.52 -0.35 -9.19
N ASP A 7 2.30 -1.33 -10.05
CA ASP A 7 0.99 -1.91 -10.32
C ASP A 7 0.61 -2.83 -9.15
N PRO A 8 -0.58 -2.70 -8.55
CA PRO A 8 -0.99 -3.54 -7.43
C PRO A 8 -1.08 -5.03 -7.79
N GLY A 9 -1.20 -5.39 -9.08
CA GLY A 9 -1.09 -6.75 -9.59
C GLY A 9 0.35 -7.26 -9.75
N ASP A 10 1.37 -6.38 -9.74
CA ASP A 10 2.79 -6.78 -9.80
C ASP A 10 3.32 -7.14 -8.41
N ARG A 11 2.96 -8.35 -7.98
CA ARG A 11 3.26 -8.90 -6.66
C ARG A 11 4.74 -8.87 -6.30
N HIS A 12 5.62 -9.22 -7.23
CA HIS A 12 7.06 -9.28 -6.95
C HIS A 12 7.65 -7.88 -6.73
N ARG A 13 7.19 -6.92 -7.53
CA ARG A 13 7.58 -5.52 -7.36
C ARG A 13 7.03 -4.94 -6.07
N LEU A 14 5.79 -5.28 -5.74
CA LEU A 14 5.08 -4.80 -4.56
C LEU A 14 5.74 -5.28 -3.26
N GLU A 15 6.09 -6.56 -3.16
CA GLU A 15 6.85 -7.11 -2.04
C GLU A 15 8.20 -6.40 -1.87
N THR A 16 8.92 -6.19 -2.99
CA THR A 16 10.23 -5.51 -2.97
C THR A 16 10.13 -4.08 -2.45
N GLU A 17 9.16 -3.31 -2.94
CA GLU A 17 9.00 -1.90 -2.56
C GLU A 17 8.39 -1.77 -1.16
N LEU A 18 7.45 -2.63 -0.76
CA LEU A 18 6.96 -2.68 0.63
C LEU A 18 8.11 -3.00 1.60
N GLY A 19 8.97 -3.97 1.27
CA GLY A 19 10.12 -4.33 2.12
C GLY A 19 11.18 -3.23 2.24
N ARG A 20 11.21 -2.28 1.30
CA ARG A 20 12.02 -1.06 1.40
C ARG A 20 11.34 0.03 2.23
N PHE A 21 10.02 0.08 2.14
CA PHE A 21 9.21 1.13 2.74
C PHE A 21 8.93 0.89 4.23
N ALA A 22 8.67 -0.36 4.60
CA ALA A 22 8.30 -0.81 5.93
C ALA A 22 9.41 -1.63 6.59
N PRO A 23 9.53 -1.58 7.93
CA PRO A 23 10.52 -2.37 8.66
C PRO A 23 10.18 -3.86 8.69
N ASP A 24 8.91 -4.22 8.56
CA ASP A 24 8.42 -5.59 8.56
C ASP A 24 7.34 -5.78 7.50
N VAL A 25 7.49 -6.83 6.69
CA VAL A 25 6.54 -7.21 5.64
C VAL A 25 6.34 -8.72 5.74
N ALA A 26 5.09 -9.13 5.85
CA ALA A 26 4.70 -10.52 5.91
C ALA A 26 3.66 -10.84 4.84
N GLU A 27 3.79 -12.00 4.21
CA GLU A 27 2.73 -12.55 3.37
C GLU A 27 1.82 -13.46 4.21
N ARG A 28 0.51 -13.25 4.14
CA ARG A 28 -0.51 -14.10 4.76
C ARG A 28 -0.78 -15.33 3.89
N SER A 29 -1.41 -16.35 4.48
CA SER A 29 -1.73 -17.61 3.81
C SER A 29 -2.66 -17.47 2.59
N ASP A 30 -3.41 -16.37 2.49
CA ASP A 30 -4.27 -16.01 1.37
C ASP A 30 -3.54 -15.24 0.26
N GLY A 31 -2.24 -14.97 0.43
CA GLY A 31 -1.47 -14.13 -0.46
C GLY A 31 -1.65 -12.64 -0.20
N THR A 32 -2.08 -12.19 0.97
CA THR A 32 -2.07 -10.75 1.29
C THR A 32 -0.69 -10.32 1.74
N LEU A 33 -0.10 -9.30 1.12
CA LEU A 33 1.15 -8.69 1.60
C LEU A 33 0.82 -7.63 2.63
N VAL A 34 1.36 -7.75 3.84
CA VAL A 34 1.10 -6.83 4.96
C VAL A 34 2.41 -6.19 5.41
N ALA A 35 2.54 -4.89 5.14
CA ALA A 35 3.58 -4.04 5.70
C ALA A 35 3.13 -3.48 7.05
N THR A 36 3.93 -3.67 8.09
CA THR A 36 3.62 -3.25 9.46
C THR A 36 4.58 -2.17 9.93
N PHE A 37 4.05 -1.08 10.50
CA PHE A 37 4.81 0.04 11.04
C PHE A 37 4.60 0.12 12.56
N GLY A 38 5.46 -0.55 13.31
CA GLY A 38 5.34 -0.64 14.76
C GLY A 38 4.12 -1.46 15.18
N SER A 39 3.34 -0.95 16.14
CA SER A 39 2.20 -1.68 16.71
C SER A 39 0.82 -1.15 16.26
N THR A 40 0.79 -0.09 15.44
CA THR A 40 -0.43 0.74 15.29
C THR A 40 -0.80 1.02 13.85
N ALA A 41 0.08 0.85 12.88
CA ALA A 41 -0.24 1.10 11.48
C ALA A 41 0.16 -0.10 10.63
N GLN A 42 -0.71 -0.45 9.69
CA GLN A 42 -0.47 -1.50 8.71
C GLN A 42 -0.93 -1.05 7.32
N PHE A 43 -0.27 -1.55 6.30
CA PHE A 43 -0.63 -1.38 4.91
C PHE A 43 -0.63 -2.76 4.27
N ALA A 44 -1.80 -3.23 3.88
CA ALA A 44 -2.03 -4.54 3.32
C ALA A 44 -2.47 -4.44 1.85
N VAL A 45 -1.99 -5.36 1.02
CA VAL A 45 -2.39 -5.49 -0.39
C VAL A 45 -2.76 -6.94 -0.67
N GLU A 46 -4.01 -7.13 -1.01
CA GLU A 46 -4.60 -8.41 -1.40
C GLU A 46 -4.10 -8.85 -2.78
N PRO A 47 -4.16 -10.16 -3.11
CA PRO A 47 -3.68 -10.66 -4.40
C PRO A 47 -4.50 -10.17 -5.62
N ASP A 48 -5.70 -9.65 -5.39
CA ASP A 48 -6.55 -9.05 -6.43
C ASP A 48 -6.26 -7.55 -6.66
N GLY A 49 -5.32 -6.98 -5.90
CA GLY A 49 -4.94 -5.56 -5.97
C GLY A 49 -5.74 -4.64 -5.04
N THR A 50 -6.63 -5.20 -4.22
CA THR A 50 -7.30 -4.43 -3.16
C THR A 50 -6.28 -4.00 -2.11
N VAL A 51 -6.33 -2.72 -1.75
CA VAL A 51 -5.49 -2.14 -0.70
C VAL A 51 -6.33 -1.95 0.55
N ASP A 52 -5.84 -2.50 1.64
CA ASP A 52 -6.31 -2.24 3.00
C ASP A 52 -5.24 -1.43 3.74
N ALA A 53 -5.49 -0.13 3.90
CA ALA A 53 -4.63 0.76 4.67
C ALA A 53 -5.31 1.10 5.99
N GLY A 54 -4.69 0.70 7.11
CA GLY A 54 -5.33 0.70 8.42
C GLY A 54 -4.48 1.35 9.52
N MET A 55 -5.05 2.34 10.19
CA MET A 55 -4.79 2.65 11.59
C MET A 55 -5.99 2.17 12.43
N PRO A 56 -5.87 1.89 13.73
CA PRO A 56 -6.96 1.35 14.58
C PRO A 56 -8.26 2.18 14.63
N LEU A 57 -8.32 3.35 13.99
CA LEU A 57 -9.52 4.20 13.87
C LEU A 57 -9.82 4.66 12.42
N HIS A 58 -9.03 4.22 11.44
CA HIS A 58 -9.23 4.56 10.04
C HIS A 58 -8.78 3.38 9.18
N GLU A 59 -9.74 2.62 8.71
CA GLU A 59 -9.55 1.52 7.77
C GLU A 59 -10.06 2.00 6.40
N PHE A 60 -9.19 1.96 5.41
CA PHE A 60 -9.54 2.16 4.01
C PHE A 60 -9.36 0.83 3.30
N ALA A 61 -10.42 0.33 2.66
CA ALA A 61 -10.36 -0.86 1.81
C ALA A 61 -10.95 -0.52 0.44
N GLY A 62 -10.17 -0.75 -0.63
CA GLY A 62 -10.63 -0.53 -2.00
C GLY A 62 -9.66 -0.99 -3.07
N PRO A 63 -10.14 -1.26 -4.30
CA PRO A 63 -9.29 -1.64 -5.42
C PRO A 63 -8.38 -0.46 -5.78
N ALA A 64 -7.08 -0.70 -5.77
CA ALA A 64 -6.12 0.28 -6.25
C ALA A 64 -5.83 0.07 -7.73
N GLU A 65 -5.69 1.17 -8.46
CA GLU A 65 -5.19 1.18 -9.84
C GLU A 65 -3.67 1.36 -9.87
N ARG A 66 -3.15 2.08 -8.88
CA ARG A 66 -1.74 2.46 -8.85
C ARG A 66 -1.27 2.73 -7.44
N LEU A 67 -0.07 2.24 -7.15
CA LEU A 67 0.67 2.56 -5.93
C LEU A 67 1.92 3.35 -6.30
N ALA A 68 2.15 4.49 -5.66
CA ALA A 68 3.38 5.25 -5.80
C ALA A 68 4.09 5.36 -4.45
N PHE A 69 5.29 4.79 -4.37
CA PHE A 69 6.11 4.79 -3.18
C PHE A 69 7.08 5.97 -3.20
N ASP A 70 6.97 6.86 -2.22
CA ASP A 70 7.98 7.84 -1.89
C ASP A 70 8.75 7.38 -0.66
N HIS A 71 9.92 6.80 -0.90
CA HIS A 71 10.81 6.30 0.15
C HIS A 71 11.54 7.42 0.90
N GLU A 72 11.69 8.60 0.29
CA GLU A 72 12.36 9.75 0.89
C GLU A 72 11.43 10.40 1.93
N ASP A 73 10.18 10.64 1.56
CA ASP A 73 9.17 11.25 2.45
C ASP A 73 8.43 10.21 3.32
N GLY A 74 8.56 8.91 3.02
CA GLY A 74 7.87 7.86 3.76
C GLY A 74 6.36 7.84 3.50
N VAL A 75 5.98 8.02 2.23
CA VAL A 75 4.59 8.11 1.79
C VAL A 75 4.28 7.04 0.73
N ILE A 76 3.08 6.47 0.77
CA ILE A 76 2.50 5.68 -0.32
C ILE A 76 1.26 6.43 -0.81
N GLU A 77 1.24 6.78 -2.08
CA GLU A 77 0.05 7.29 -2.75
C GLU A 77 -0.68 6.14 -3.43
N VAL A 78 -1.95 5.97 -3.08
CA VAL A 78 -2.84 4.95 -3.62
C VAL A 78 -3.85 5.66 -4.50
N THR A 79 -3.82 5.39 -5.81
CA THR A 79 -4.84 5.89 -6.74
C THR A 79 -5.89 4.81 -6.94
N PHE A 80 -7.16 5.18 -6.87
CA PHE A 80 -8.31 4.30 -7.10
C PHE A 80 -9.36 5.01 -7.95
N GLU A 81 -10.11 4.24 -8.73
CA GLU A 81 -11.24 4.78 -9.49
C GLU A 81 -12.47 4.94 -8.60
N THR A 82 -13.15 6.09 -8.71
CA THR A 82 -14.44 6.39 -8.08
C THR A 82 -15.37 6.95 -9.14
N GLY A 83 -16.13 6.05 -9.77
CA GLY A 83 -17.02 6.42 -10.87
C GLY A 83 -16.23 6.96 -12.06
N ASP A 84 -16.45 8.22 -12.41
CA ASP A 84 -15.78 8.91 -13.53
C ASP A 84 -14.48 9.64 -13.11
N ASP A 85 -14.16 9.67 -11.82
CA ASP A 85 -13.01 10.39 -11.27
C ASP A 85 -12.00 9.44 -10.60
N ALA A 86 -10.73 9.82 -10.60
CA ALA A 86 -9.69 9.14 -9.82
C ALA A 86 -9.51 9.84 -8.47
N ALA A 87 -9.53 9.06 -7.39
CA ALA A 87 -9.23 9.54 -6.05
C ALA A 87 -7.86 9.03 -5.60
N VAL A 88 -7.16 9.87 -4.83
CA VAL A 88 -5.82 9.57 -4.32
C VAL A 88 -5.85 9.56 -2.80
N TYR A 89 -5.47 8.43 -2.21
CA TYR A 89 -5.28 8.28 -0.78
C TYR A 89 -3.79 8.27 -0.47
N THR A 90 -3.37 9.10 0.49
CA THR A 90 -1.97 9.22 0.88
C THR A 90 -1.76 8.56 2.24
N PHE A 91 -1.14 7.38 2.24
CA PHE A 91 -0.68 6.74 3.46
C PHE A 91 0.69 7.29 3.84
N ARG A 92 0.84 7.79 5.07
CA ARG A 92 2.15 8.22 5.60
C ARG A 92 2.55 7.28 6.72
N ARG A 93 3.76 6.74 6.66
CA ARG A 93 4.27 5.95 7.78
C ARG A 93 4.40 6.86 9.03
N PRO A 94 4.04 6.35 10.23
CA PRO A 94 4.11 7.12 11.47
C PRO A 94 5.54 7.41 11.92
#